data_AF-A0A1H3WKV8-F1
#
_entry.id   AF-A0A1H3WKV8-F1
#
_cell.length_a   1.000
_cell.length_b   1.000
_cell.length_c   1.000
_cell.angle_alpha   90.00
_cell.angle_beta   90.00
_cell.angle_gamma   90.00
#
_symmetry.space_group_name_H-M   'P 1'
#
loop_
_entity.id
_entity.type
_entity.pdbx_description
1 polymer ?
#
loop_
_entity_poly.entity_id
_entity_poly.type
_entity_poly.pdbx_seq_one_letter_code
_entity_poly.pdbx_strand_id
1 'polypeptide(L)' 'MTCFTCDSEATSRYTLHIDDGEAIEDKQLCEVCLSDFQRTEWIEVKRVEPA' A
#
# COMPACT_ATOMS: atom_id res chain seq x y z
N MET A 1 8.08 -11.86 -1.09
CA MET A 1 6.93 -11.44 -0.26
C MET A 1 5.79 -11.15 -1.21
N THR A 2 4.54 -11.44 -0.82
CA THR A 2 3.39 -11.32 -1.74
C THR A 2 2.62 -10.02 -1.52
N CYS A 3 2.10 -9.46 -2.60
CA CYS A 3 1.25 -8.29 -2.60
C CYS A 3 -0.05 -8.59 -1.85
N PHE A 4 -0.45 -7.70 -0.95
CA PHE A 4 -1.67 -7.80 -0.17
C PHE A 4 -2.95 -7.93 -1.02
N THR A 5 -2.95 -7.37 -2.23
CA THR A 5 -4.16 -7.28 -3.08
C THR A 5 -4.25 -8.37 -4.14
N CYS A 6 -3.12 -8.78 -4.72
CA CYS A 6 -3.10 -9.62 -5.93
C CYS A 6 -2.12 -10.79 -5.89
N ASP A 7 -1.50 -11.06 -4.72
CA ASP A 7 -0.52 -12.14 -4.50
C ASP A 7 0.73 -12.11 -5.40
N SER A 8 0.93 -11.06 -6.20
CA SER A 8 2.14 -10.86 -7.01
C SER A 8 3.36 -10.55 -6.15
N GLU A 9 4.55 -10.59 -6.73
CA GLU A 9 5.78 -10.25 -6.00
C GLU A 9 5.77 -8.77 -5.55
N ALA A 10 6.08 -8.55 -4.26
CA ALA A 10 6.17 -7.25 -3.64
C ALA A 10 7.50 -7.11 -2.89
N THR A 11 8.09 -5.92 -2.98
CA THR A 11 9.44 -5.62 -2.47
C THR A 11 9.44 -4.59 -1.34
N SER A 12 8.36 -3.82 -1.19
CA SER A 12 8.26 -2.69 -0.27
C SER A 12 6.97 -2.71 0.52
N ARG A 13 7.04 -2.15 1.74
CA ARG A 13 5.94 -2.05 2.69
C ARG A 13 5.38 -0.65 2.74
N TYR A 14 4.06 -0.56 2.87
CA TYR A 14 3.30 0.67 2.83
C TYR A 14 2.18 0.66 3.87
N THR A 15 1.80 1.86 4.30
CA THR A 15 0.57 2.14 5.03
C THR A 15 -0.41 2.83 4.08
N LEU A 16 -1.63 2.33 4.02
CA LEU A 16 -2.74 2.92 3.27
C LEU A 16 -3.66 3.66 4.24
N HIS A 17 -3.81 4.96 4.09
CA HIS A 17 -4.79 5.74 4.83
C HIS A 17 -6.02 5.93 3.96
N ILE A 18 -7.17 5.51 4.46
CA ILE A 18 -8.47 5.61 3.81
C ILE A 18 -9.20 6.80 4.43
N ASP A 19 -9.85 7.63 3.63
CA ASP A 19 -10.54 8.87 4.06
C ASP A 19 -11.53 8.72 5.24
N ASP A 20 -11.99 7.50 5.53
CA ASP A 20 -12.81 7.18 6.71
C ASP A 20 -12.01 7.19 8.04
N GLY A 21 -10.71 7.50 7.97
CA GLY A 21 -9.79 7.52 9.12
C GLY A 21 -9.15 6.16 9.43
N GLU A 22 -9.46 5.11 8.66
CA GLU A 22 -8.81 3.81 8.79
C GLU A 22 -7.42 3.80 8.15
N ALA A 23 -6.46 3.21 8.85
CA ALA A 23 -5.11 2.98 8.34
C ALA A 23 -4.83 1.49 8.27
N ILE A 24 -4.49 1.01 7.06
CA ILE A 24 -4.03 -0.36 6.85
C ILE A 24 -2.50 -0.34 6.82
N GLU A 25 -1.90 -0.68 7.96
CA GLU A 25 -0.46 -0.58 8.18
C GLU A 25 0.32 -1.82 7.71
N ASP A 26 1.60 -1.59 7.41
CA ASP A 26 2.63 -2.61 7.13
C ASP A 26 2.22 -3.65 6.06
N LYS A 27 1.65 -3.18 4.95
CA LYS A 27 1.27 -4.05 3.83
C LYS A 27 2.29 -4.05 2.72
N GLN A 28 2.58 -5.25 2.22
CA GLN A 28 3.39 -5.44 1.03
C GLN A 28 2.57 -5.12 -0.21
N LEU A 29 3.06 -4.21 -1.06
CA LEU A 29 2.40 -3.86 -2.31
C LEU A 29 3.37 -4.02 -3.48
N CYS A 30 2.87 -4.62 -4.57
CA CYS A 30 3.57 -4.57 -5.85
C CYS A 30 3.39 -3.20 -6.51
N GLU A 31 4.23 -2.89 -7.50
CA GLU A 31 4.22 -1.58 -8.18
C GLU A 31 2.88 -1.28 -8.87
N VAL A 32 2.19 -2.30 -9.35
CA VAL A 32 0.88 -2.17 -10.01
C VAL A 32 -0.18 -1.73 -9.00
N CYS A 33 -0.36 -2.49 -7.91
CA CYS A 33 -1.35 -2.14 -6.89
C CYS A 33 -1.01 -0.82 -6.19
N LEU A 34 0.27 -0.54 -5.96
CA LEU A 34 0.71 0.76 -5.45
C LEU A 34 0.25 1.91 -6.36
N SER A 35 0.48 1.78 -7.67
CA SER A 35 0.09 2.81 -8.64
C SER A 35 -1.43 3.02 -8.68
N ASP A 36 -2.21 1.95 -8.56
CA ASP A 36 -3.68 2.03 -8.52
C ASP A 36 -4.17 2.73 -7.24
N PHE A 37 -3.59 2.41 -6.09
CA PHE A 37 -3.92 3.08 -4.83
C PHE A 37 -3.52 4.55 -4.85
N GLN A 38 -2.36 4.91 -5.39
CA GLN A 38 -1.92 6.31 -5.51
C GLN A 38 -2.78 7.15 -6.46
N ARG A 39 -3.49 6.52 -7.40
CA ARG A 39 -4.46 7.19 -8.29
C ARG A 39 -5.84 7.34 -7.66
N THR A 40 -6.08 6.67 -6.54
CA THR A 40 -7.37 6.66 -5.88
C THR A 40 -7.42 7.82 -4.89
N GLU A 41 -8.25 8.83 -5.16
CA GLU A 41 -8.24 10.11 -4.43
C GLU A 41 -8.49 9.98 -2.92
N TRP A 42 -9.22 8.95 -2.49
CA TRP A 42 -9.57 8.68 -1.10
C TRP A 42 -8.57 7.76 -0.38
N ILE A 43 -7.43 7.46 -1.01
CA ILE A 43 -6.36 6.63 -0.46
C ILE A 43 -5.03 7.40 -0.48
N GLU A 44 -4.51 7.71 0.70
CA GLU A 44 -3.15 8.23 0.85
C GLU A 44 -2.18 7.07 1.15
N VAL A 45 -1.09 6.96 0.38
CA VAL A 45 -0.10 5.88 0.53
C VAL A 45 1.19 6.42 1.12
N LYS A 46 1.62 5.86 2.25
CA LYS A 46 2.91 6.18 2.90
C LYS A 46 3.84 4.97 2.90
N ARG A 47 5.11 5.15 2.52
CA ARG A 47 6.11 4.07 2.59
C ARG A 47 6.54 3.84 4.03
N VAL A 48 6.65 2.59 4.44
CA VAL A 48 7.27 2.23 5.72
C VAL A 48 8.78 2.20 5.52
N GLU A 49 9.48 3.20 6.05
CA GLU A 49 10.95 3.19 6.06
C GLU A 49 11.43 2.19 7.13
N PRO A 50 12.37 1.29 6.80
CA PRO A 50 13.04 0.49 7.83
C PRO A 50 13.90 1.42 8.69
N ALA A 51 13.73 1.30 10.01
CA ALA A 51 14.52 2.01 11.02
C ALA A 51 16.02 1.65 10.97
#